data_AF-A0AAD1W3S3-F1
#
_entry.id   AF-A0AAD1W3S3-F1
#
_cell.length_a   1.000
_cell.length_b   1.000
_cell.length_c   1.000
_cell.angle_alpha   90.00
_cell.angle_beta   90.00
_cell.angle_gamma   90.00
#
_symmetry.space_group_name_H-M   'P 1'
#
loop_
_entity.id
_entity.type
_entity.pdbx_description
1 polymer ?
#
loop_
_entity_poly.entity_id
_entity_poly.type
_entity_poly.pdbx_seq_one_letter_code
_entity_poly.pdbx_strand_id
1 'polypeptide(L)'
;MHLDTNLMSRLSGAFPLDWKHDHLTFLGLKLTKNPAKLYHHNYVRMHKEFTDSMQAWKGKYLSWTGHIAAVKMSLIPKIQYLFRTLQIPLPKQYLKNMQHTINTFIWEGKKASSRDPTTGGTQGRFRPPELDGLLQSGVPP
;
A
#
# COMPACT_ATOMS: atom_id res chain seq x y z
N MET A 1 18.51 6.44 12.67
CA MET A 1 17.72 6.24 13.91
C MET A 1 18.67 5.66 14.94
N HIS A 2 19.23 6.50 15.81
CA HIS A 2 19.90 6.02 17.02
C HIS A 2 18.79 5.64 17.99
N LEU A 3 18.51 4.35 18.16
CA LEU A 3 17.88 3.92 19.40
C LEU A 3 18.87 4.29 20.51
N ASP A 4 18.41 4.91 21.58
CA ASP A 4 19.24 5.21 22.75
C ASP A 4 19.93 3.91 23.20
N THR A 5 21.23 3.82 22.95
CA THR A 5 22.07 2.66 23.32
C THR A 5 22.03 2.44 24.84
N ASN A 6 21.78 3.51 25.60
CA ASN A 6 21.56 3.50 27.04
C ASN A 6 20.28 2.77 27.46
N LEU A 7 19.19 2.84 26.68
CA LEU A 7 17.94 2.14 27.00
C LEU A 7 18.10 0.63 26.81
N MET A 8 18.72 0.21 25.70
CA MET A 8 18.93 -1.20 25.38
C MET A 8 19.87 -1.87 26.39
N SER A 9 20.91 -1.17 26.85
CA SER A 9 21.78 -1.69 27.92
C SER A 9 21.04 -1.85 29.25
N ARG A 10 20.22 -0.86 29.64
CA ARG A 10 19.39 -0.92 30.86
C ARG A 10 18.35 -2.03 30.84
N LEU A 11 17.64 -2.20 29.71
CA LEU A 11 16.63 -3.26 29.56
C LEU A 11 17.26 -4.66 29.61
N SER A 12 18.44 -4.83 29.01
CA SER A 12 19.16 -6.10 29.04
C SER A 12 19.62 -6.49 30.46
N GLY A 13 19.93 -5.52 31.31
CA GLY A 13 20.28 -5.75 32.71
C GLY A 13 19.07 -5.94 33.63
N ALA A 14 17.95 -5.28 33.34
CA ALA A 14 16.73 -5.36 34.15
C ALA A 14 15.92 -6.65 33.92
N PHE A 15 15.94 -7.17 32.69
CA PHE A 15 15.23 -8.39 32.31
C PHE A 15 16.19 -9.38 31.66
N PRO A 16 16.83 -10.27 32.44
CA PRO A 16 17.66 -11.34 31.91
C PRO A 16 16.77 -12.39 31.25
N LEU A 17 16.34 -12.12 30.02
CA LEU A 17 15.57 -13.07 29.24
C LEU A 17 16.50 -14.20 28.79
N ASP A 18 16.44 -15.36 29.46
CA ASP A 18 17.17 -16.59 29.11
C ASP A 18 16.54 -17.25 27.87
N TRP A 19 16.73 -16.60 26.73
CA TRP A 19 16.29 -17.13 25.45
C TRP A 19 17.19 -18.29 25.02
N LYS A 20 16.77 -19.53 25.28
CA LYS A 20 17.45 -20.74 24.78
C LYS A 20 17.40 -20.89 23.26
N HIS A 21 16.40 -20.29 22.62
CA HIS A 21 16.15 -20.42 21.19
C HIS A 21 16.51 -19.13 20.44
N ASP A 22 16.89 -19.25 19.16
CA ASP A 22 17.25 -18.12 18.30
C ASP A 22 16.06 -17.22 17.95
N HIS A 23 14.83 -17.76 18.04
CA HIS A 23 13.59 -17.07 17.73
C HIS A 23 12.42 -17.65 18.51
N LEU A 24 11.39 -16.83 18.73
CA LEU A 24 10.11 -17.21 19.32
C LEU A 24 9.00 -16.96 18.32
N THR A 25 8.11 -17.92 18.17
CA THR A 25 6.92 -17.73 17.35
C THR A 25 5.79 -17.20 18.22
N PHE A 26 5.34 -15.98 17.96
CA PHE A 26 4.21 -15.37 18.66
C PHE A 26 3.16 -14.96 17.63
N LEU A 27 1.94 -15.49 17.75
CA LEU A 27 0.83 -15.24 16.81
C LEU A 27 1.21 -15.48 15.32
N GLY A 28 2.11 -16.44 15.06
CA GLY A 28 2.62 -16.75 13.71
C GLY A 28 3.76 -15.84 13.22
N LEU A 29 4.19 -14.88 14.03
CA LEU A 29 5.33 -13.99 13.78
C LEU A 29 6.59 -14.55 14.43
N LYS A 30 7.72 -14.43 13.74
CA LYS A 30 9.03 -14.84 14.27
C LYS A 30 9.70 -13.64 14.95
N LEU A 31 9.69 -13.65 16.28
CA LEU A 31 10.40 -12.69 17.11
C LEU A 31 11.84 -13.17 17.31
N THR A 32 12.81 -12.39 16.84
CA THR A 32 14.24 -12.68 16.98
C THR A 32 14.89 -11.72 17.95
N LYS A 33 15.93 -12.18 18.66
CA LYS A 33 16.73 -11.33 19.58
C LYS A 33 17.28 -10.08 18.90
N ASN A 34 17.73 -10.22 17.65
CA ASN A 34 18.28 -9.12 16.88
C ASN A 34 17.14 -8.40 16.11
N PRO A 35 16.93 -7.09 16.32
CA PRO A 35 15.89 -6.34 15.64
C PRO A 35 16.11 -6.28 14.12
N ALA A 36 17.34 -6.38 13.63
CA ALA A 36 17.62 -6.41 12.19
C ALA A 36 17.05 -7.66 11.50
N LYS A 37 16.96 -8.79 12.21
CA LYS A 37 16.44 -10.06 11.69
C LYS A 37 14.91 -10.11 11.70
N LEU A 38 14.25 -9.33 12.56
CA LEU A 38 12.78 -9.25 12.63
C LEU A 38 12.18 -8.81 11.29
N TYR A 39 12.80 -7.82 10.64
CA TYR A 39 12.34 -7.31 9.36
C TYR A 39 12.36 -8.41 8.28
N HIS A 40 13.50 -9.08 8.14
CA HIS A 40 13.71 -10.08 7.11
C HIS A 40 12.79 -11.30 7.29
N HIS A 41 12.65 -11.81 8.52
CA HIS A 41 11.85 -13.01 8.76
C HIS A 41 10.33 -12.80 8.61
N ASN A 42 9.83 -11.57 8.83
CA ASN A 42 8.39 -11.31 8.81
C ASN A 42 7.94 -10.53 7.56
N TYR A 43 8.57 -9.40 7.24
CA TYR A 43 8.11 -8.54 6.14
C TYR A 43 8.45 -9.11 4.76
N VAL A 44 9.64 -9.68 4.57
CA VAL A 44 10.00 -10.29 3.28
C VAL A 44 9.11 -11.48 2.98
N ARG A 45 8.82 -12.30 4.00
CA ARG A 45 7.88 -13.41 3.89
C ARG A 45 6.49 -12.92 3.52
N MET A 46 5.96 -11.93 4.23
CA MET A 46 4.63 -11.37 3.92
C MET A 46 4.57 -10.78 2.51
N HIS A 47 5.63 -10.09 2.08
CA HIS A 47 5.72 -9.56 0.72
C HIS A 47 5.63 -10.67 -0.34
N LYS A 48 6.29 -11.80 -0.12
CA LYS A 48 6.20 -12.96 -1.01
C LYS A 48 4.79 -13.54 -1.05
N GLU A 49 4.19 -13.83 0.11
CA GLU A 49 2.81 -14.36 0.20
C GLU A 49 1.79 -13.44 -0.50
N PHE A 50 2.05 -12.13 -0.46
CA PHE A 50 1.27 -11.12 -1.15
C PHE A 50 1.43 -11.17 -2.67
N THR A 51 2.66 -11.23 -3.17
CA THR A 51 2.93 -11.38 -4.61
C THR A 51 2.32 -12.67 -5.16
N ASP A 52 2.45 -13.78 -4.42
CA ASP A 52 1.86 -15.06 -4.78
C ASP A 52 0.32 -14.98 -4.83
N SER A 53 -0.29 -14.31 -3.84
CA SER A 53 -1.73 -14.06 -3.83
C SER A 53 -2.15 -13.27 -5.07
N MET A 54 -1.52 -12.14 -5.37
CA MET A 54 -1.83 -11.35 -6.58
C MET A 54 -1.69 -12.16 -7.85
N GLN A 55 -0.66 -12.99 -7.96
CA GLN A 55 -0.45 -13.83 -9.14
C GLN A 55 -1.62 -14.81 -9.32
N ALA A 56 -2.15 -15.37 -8.23
CA ALA A 56 -3.35 -16.20 -8.27
C ALA A 56 -4.62 -15.41 -8.67
N TRP A 57 -4.73 -14.15 -8.26
CA TRP A 57 -5.86 -13.27 -8.62
C TRP A 57 -5.76 -12.71 -10.04
N LYS A 58 -4.56 -12.61 -10.62
CA LYS A 58 -4.32 -12.06 -11.97
C LYS A 58 -5.02 -12.87 -13.07
N GLY A 59 -5.31 -14.14 -12.84
CA GLY A 59 -6.05 -15.00 -13.78
C GLY A 59 -7.57 -14.91 -13.68
N LYS A 60 -8.13 -14.09 -12.77
CA LYS A 60 -9.57 -13.94 -12.58
C LYS A 60 -10.07 -12.67 -13.28
N TYR A 61 -11.18 -12.76 -13.99
CA TYR A 61 -11.83 -11.61 -14.62
C TYR A 61 -12.44 -10.68 -13.55
N LEU A 62 -11.64 -9.76 -13.04
CA LEU A 62 -12.07 -8.71 -12.11
C LEU A 62 -12.07 -7.37 -12.85
N SER A 63 -13.05 -6.53 -12.56
CA SER A 63 -12.98 -5.13 -12.96
C SER A 63 -11.82 -4.44 -12.24
N TRP A 64 -11.38 -3.30 -12.76
CA TRP A 64 -10.43 -2.42 -12.06
C TRP A 64 -10.82 -2.17 -10.59
N THR A 65 -12.11 -1.91 -10.32
CA THR A 65 -12.64 -1.74 -8.96
C THR A 65 -12.62 -3.02 -8.14
N GLY A 66 -12.84 -4.18 -8.79
CA GLY A 66 -12.68 -5.50 -8.19
C GLY A 66 -11.25 -5.77 -7.74
N HIS A 67 -10.24 -5.39 -8.55
CA HIS A 67 -8.83 -5.47 -8.16
C HIS A 67 -8.52 -4.60 -6.94
N ILE A 68 -9.04 -3.36 -6.88
CA ILE A 68 -8.86 -2.48 -5.71
C ILE A 68 -9.48 -3.13 -4.47
N ALA A 69 -10.72 -3.60 -4.56
CA ALA A 69 -11.42 -4.22 -3.43
C ALA A 69 -10.69 -5.46 -2.93
N ALA A 70 -10.20 -6.31 -3.84
CA ALA A 70 -9.42 -7.50 -3.52
C ALA A 70 -8.12 -7.15 -2.76
N VAL A 71 -7.36 -6.15 -3.24
CA VAL A 71 -6.17 -5.67 -2.53
C VAL A 71 -6.56 -5.10 -1.16
N LYS A 72 -7.62 -4.29 -1.09
CA LYS A 72 -8.09 -3.68 0.16
C LYS A 72 -8.44 -4.73 1.22
N MET A 73 -9.10 -5.81 0.82
CA MET A 73 -9.54 -6.87 1.73
C MET A 73 -8.43 -7.85 2.12
N SER A 74 -7.49 -8.15 1.22
CA SER A 74 -6.46 -9.15 1.47
C SER A 74 -5.17 -8.58 2.06
N LEU A 75 -4.73 -7.43 1.54
CA LEU A 75 -3.41 -6.87 1.83
C LEU A 75 -3.41 -5.97 3.06
N ILE A 76 -4.32 -4.99 3.08
CA ILE A 76 -4.35 -3.98 4.13
C ILE A 76 -4.42 -4.61 5.52
N PRO A 77 -5.30 -5.60 5.81
CA PRO A 77 -5.36 -6.17 7.16
C PRO A 77 -4.05 -6.87 7.56
N LYS A 78 -3.38 -7.58 6.63
CA LYS A 78 -2.12 -8.28 6.92
C LYS A 78 -0.98 -7.30 7.22
N ILE A 79 -0.84 -6.25 6.41
CA ILE A 79 0.17 -5.20 6.64
C ILE A 79 -0.10 -4.49 7.96
N GLN A 80 -1.34 -4.09 8.20
CA GLN A 80 -1.73 -3.35 9.39
C GLN A 80 -1.51 -4.17 10.67
N TYR A 81 -1.74 -5.49 10.60
CA TYR A 81 -1.43 -6.41 11.68
C TYR A 81 0.07 -6.46 12.00
N LEU A 82 0.93 -6.58 10.98
CA LEU A 82 2.39 -6.58 11.17
C LEU A 82 2.92 -5.27 11.75
N PHE A 83 2.39 -4.13 11.29
CA PHE A 83 2.79 -2.84 11.83
C PHE A 83 2.44 -2.67 13.30
N ARG A 84 1.22 -3.05 13.69
CA ARG A 84 0.78 -2.95 15.09
C ARG A 84 1.55 -3.87 16.02
N THR A 85 1.92 -5.05 15.55
CA THR A 85 2.60 -6.07 16.36
C THR A 85 4.09 -5.84 16.50
N LEU A 86 4.78 -5.51 15.41
CA LEU A 86 6.24 -5.37 15.42
C LEU A 86 6.70 -3.94 15.74
N GLN A 87 5.87 -2.92 15.49
CA GLN A 87 6.22 -1.50 15.68
C GLN A 87 7.61 -1.11 15.10
N ILE A 88 8.07 -1.82 14.05
CA ILE A 88 9.38 -1.58 13.42
C ILE A 88 9.23 -0.45 12.38
N PRO A 89 10.14 0.54 12.35
CA PRO A 89 10.15 1.54 11.29
C PRO A 89 10.44 0.88 9.94
N LEU A 90 9.52 1.04 8.99
CA LEU A 90 9.70 0.49 7.65
C LEU A 90 10.59 1.36 6.77
N PRO A 91 11.51 0.75 5.99
CA PRO A 91 12.25 1.46 4.97
C PRO A 91 11.30 2.07 3.92
N LYS A 92 11.52 3.34 3.55
CA LYS A 92 10.74 4.00 2.49
C LYS A 92 10.78 3.25 1.15
N GLN A 93 11.93 2.62 0.84
CA GLN A 93 12.10 1.83 -0.39
C GLN A 93 11.17 0.62 -0.42
N TYR A 94 10.95 -0.05 0.72
CA TYR A 94 10.03 -1.18 0.80
C TYR A 94 8.60 -0.75 0.45
N LEU A 95 8.13 0.36 1.01
CA LEU A 95 6.81 0.91 0.71
C LEU A 95 6.66 1.27 -0.78
N LYS A 96 7.69 1.87 -1.38
CA LYS A 96 7.70 2.18 -2.83
C LYS A 96 7.58 0.91 -3.68
N ASN A 97 8.32 -0.14 -3.35
CA ASN A 97 8.27 -1.41 -4.08
C ASN A 97 6.90 -2.09 -3.95
N MET A 98 6.29 -2.05 -2.76
CA MET A 98 4.93 -2.54 -2.55
C MET A 98 3.91 -1.74 -3.37
N GLN A 99 3.98 -0.41 -3.32
CA GLN A 99 3.08 0.46 -4.08
C GLN A 99 3.20 0.22 -5.59
N HIS A 100 4.42 0.03 -6.09
CA HIS A 100 4.66 -0.31 -7.49
C HIS A 100 3.99 -1.63 -7.88
N THR A 101 4.15 -2.66 -7.05
CA THR A 101 3.54 -3.99 -7.29
C THR A 101 2.01 -3.91 -7.30
N ILE A 102 1.42 -3.18 -6.34
CA ILE A 102 -0.04 -2.93 -6.28
C ILE A 102 -0.50 -2.21 -7.54
N ASN A 103 0.16 -1.10 -7.90
CA ASN A 103 -0.23 -0.33 -9.08
C ASN A 103 -0.18 -1.19 -10.35
N THR A 104 0.90 -1.95 -10.53
CA THR A 104 1.03 -2.87 -11.67
C THR A 104 -0.08 -3.92 -11.69
N PHE A 105 -0.49 -4.45 -10.53
CA PHE A 105 -1.59 -5.41 -10.44
C PHE A 105 -2.94 -4.80 -10.78
N ILE A 106 -3.30 -3.67 -10.15
CA ILE A 106 -4.61 -3.08 -10.39
C ILE A 106 -4.71 -2.67 -11.87
N TRP A 107 -3.63 -2.12 -12.47
CA TRP A 107 -3.64 -1.62 -13.85
C TRP A 107 -3.32 -2.69 -14.89
N GLU A 108 -3.11 -3.94 -14.49
CA GLU A 108 -2.69 -5.04 -15.37
C GLU A 108 -1.42 -4.71 -16.18
N GLY A 109 -0.55 -3.86 -15.64
CA GLY A 109 0.64 -3.35 -16.33
C GLY A 109 0.37 -2.25 -17.37
N LYS A 110 -0.88 -1.80 -17.56
CA LYS A 110 -1.19 -0.59 -18.34
C LYS A 110 -0.76 0.63 -17.52
N LYS A 111 -0.13 1.61 -18.15
CA LYS A 111 0.17 2.87 -17.45
C LYS A 111 -1.16 3.53 -17.11
N ALA A 112 -1.32 3.98 -15.86
CA ALA A 112 -2.41 4.90 -15.52
C ALA A 112 -2.29 6.09 -16.47
N SER A 113 -3.22 6.21 -17.42
CA SER A 113 -3.25 7.37 -18.29
C SER A 113 -3.56 8.55 -17.40
N SER A 114 -2.53 9.31 -17.01
CA SER A 114 -2.73 10.65 -16.48
C SER A 114 -3.44 11.41 -17.60
N ARG A 115 -4.77 11.49 -17.52
CA ARG A 115 -5.53 12.48 -18.26
C ARG A 115 -5.12 13.81 -17.64
N ASP A 116 -4.01 14.36 -18.14
CA ASP A 116 -3.72 15.76 -18.01
C ASP A 116 -4.85 16.51 -18.74
N PRO A 117 -5.65 17.36 -18.07
CA PRO A 117 -6.69 18.15 -18.72
C PRO A 117 -6.13 19.16 -19.72
N THR A 118 -4.80 19.32 -19.81
CA THR A 118 -4.14 20.42 -20.52
C THR A 118 -3.68 20.08 -21.93
N THR A 119 -3.75 18.82 -22.38
CA THR A 119 -3.46 18.48 -23.78
C THR A 119 -4.76 18.43 -24.58
N GLY A 120 -5.02 19.53 -25.30
CA GLY A 120 -6.19 19.76 -26.12
C GLY A 120 -6.48 18.63 -27.11
N GLY A 121 -7.75 18.21 -27.13
CA GLY A 121 -8.30 17.24 -28.06
C GLY A 121 -9.81 17.34 -28.00
N THR A 122 -10.37 18.20 -28.85
CA THR A 122 -11.79 18.49 -29.01
C THR A 122 -12.58 17.23 -29.31
N GLN A 123 -13.18 16.58 -28.31
CA GLN A 123 -14.37 15.75 -28.52
C GLN A 123 -15.03 15.40 -27.18
N GLY A 124 -16.33 15.71 -27.06
CA GLY A 124 -17.16 15.36 -25.92
C GLY A 124 -17.33 16.46 -24.87
N ARG A 125 -17.41 17.74 -25.25
CA ARG A 125 -17.92 18.77 -24.33
C ARG A 125 -19.44 18.61 -24.28
N PHE A 126 -19.97 18.27 -23.12
CA PHE A 126 -21.40 18.41 -22.81
C PHE A 126 -21.78 19.85 -23.16
N ARG A 127 -22.57 20.04 -24.23
CA ARG A 127 -23.16 21.33 -24.56
C ARG A 127 -24.50 21.38 -23.83
N PRO A 128 -24.68 22.21 -22.79
CA PRO A 128 -26.02 22.51 -22.30
C PRO A 128 -26.83 23.10 -23.47
N PRO A 129 -28.10 22.71 -23.66
CA PRO A 129 -28.92 23.33 -24.68
C PRO A 129 -29.12 24.81 -24.36
N GLU A 130 -28.60 25.65 -25.26
CA GLU A 130 -29.04 27.02 -25.58
C GLU A 130 -29.29 28.00 -24.41
N LEU A 131 -28.27 28.82 -24.11
CA LEU A 131 -28.42 30.10 -23.41
C LEU A 131 -28.39 31.31 -24.36
N ASP A 132 -28.22 31.10 -25.67
CA ASP A 132 -28.19 32.17 -26.68
C ASP A 132 -29.58 32.79 -26.92
N GLY A 133 -30.66 32.11 -26.50
CA GLY A 133 -32.04 32.57 -26.63
C GLY A 133 -32.51 33.58 -25.57
N LEU A 134 -31.75 33.81 -24.48
CA LEU A 134 -32.22 34.61 -23.34
C LEU A 134 -31.65 36.04 -23.28
N LEU A 135 -30.81 36.45 -24.22
CA LEU A 135 -30.21 37.79 -24.24
C LEU A 135 -30.65 38.66 -25.43
N GLN A 136 -31.61 38.22 -26.25
CA GLN A 136 -32.14 39.00 -27.39
C GLN A 136 -33.54 39.61 -27.17
N SER A 137 -34.17 39.47 -26.00
CA SER A 137 -35.48 40.10 -25.73
C SER A 137 -35.36 41.57 -25.29
N GLY A 138 -34.50 42.34 -25.96
CA GLY A 138 -34.44 43.79 -25.84
C GLY A 138 -34.73 44.43 -27.19
N VAL A 139 -36.01 44.65 -27.51
CA VAL A 139 -36.40 45.57 -28.58
C VAL A 139 -37.41 46.58 -28.01
N PRO A 140 -37.11 47.89 -28.09
CA PRO A 140 -38.04 48.96 -27.75
C PRO A 140 -38.96 49.29 -28.95
N PRO A 141 -40.09 49.95 -28.69
CA PRO A 141 -40.31 51.29 -29.26
C PRO A 141 -40.20 52.40 -28.21
#